data_AF-A0A350QNE9-F1
#
_entry.id   AF-A0A350QNE9-F1
#
_cell.length_a   1.000
_cell.length_b   1.000
_cell.length_c   1.000
_cell.angle_alpha   90.00
_cell.angle_beta   90.00
_cell.angle_gamma   90.00
#
_symmetry.space_group_name_H-M   'P 1'
#
loop_
_entity.id
_entity.type
_entity.pdbx_description
1 polymer ?
#
loop_
_entity_poly.entity_id
_entity_poly.type
_entity_poly.pdbx_seq_one_letter_code
_entity_poly.pdbx_strand_id
1 'polypeptide(L)' 'MREFEVIRRIRQENPSLGDRVEVPPGDDLGAVRLAESGGVVLAGVDQVIAGVHLADSAAPERFAWKVAARSLSDV' A
#
# COMPACT_ATOMS: atom_id res chain seq x y z
N MET A 1 12.88 15.88 -2.85
CA MET A 1 13.17 14.60 -2.18
C MET A 1 12.85 13.49 -3.17
N ARG A 2 13.79 12.59 -3.43
CA ARG A 2 13.58 11.46 -4.35
C ARG A 2 12.79 10.36 -3.64
N GLU A 3 12.09 9.53 -4.40
CA GLU A 3 11.28 8.41 -3.89
C GLU A 3 12.05 7.56 -2.86
N PHE A 4 13.25 7.09 -3.21
CA PHE A 4 14.06 6.25 -2.32
C PHE A 4 14.55 6.97 -1.05
N GLU A 5 14.59 8.30 -1.04
CA GLU A 5 14.93 9.06 0.19
C GLU A 5 13.75 9.07 1.16
N VAL A 6 12.52 9.21 0.64
CA VAL A 6 11.29 9.12 1.43
C VAL A 6 11.15 7.71 2.01
N ILE A 7 11.28 6.67 1.16
CA ILE A 7 11.17 5.27 1.58
C ILE A 7 12.19 4.95 2.68
N ARG A 8 13.45 5.39 2.50
CA ARG A 8 14.50 5.18 3.50
C ARG A 8 14.15 5.83 4.83
N ARG A 9 13.65 7.06 4.80
CA ARG A 9 13.24 7.79 6.01
C ARG A 9 12.10 7.07 6.73
N ILE A 10 11.08 6.60 6.02
CA ILE A 10 9.97 5.85 6.62
C ILE A 10 10.48 4.57 7.28
N ARG A 11 11.34 3.80 6.58
CA ARG A 11 11.89 2.54 7.12
C ARG A 11 12.73 2.73 8.39
N GLN A 12 13.35 3.90 8.58
CA GLN A 12 14.10 4.20 9.81
C GLN A 12 13.20 4.30 11.04
N GLU A 13 11.91 4.61 10.86
CA GLU A 13 10.93 4.70 11.95
C GLU A 13 10.33 3.32 12.31
N ASN A 14 10.51 2.29 11.48
CA ASN A 14 9.92 0.96 11.68
C ASN A 14 10.14 0.35 13.07
N PRO A 15 11.33 0.44 13.71
CA PRO A 15 11.54 -0.08 15.06
C PRO A 15 10.64 0.53 16.15
N SER A 16 9.99 1.68 15.87
CA SER A 16 9.11 2.37 16.81
C SER A 16 7.64 1.94 16.74
N LEU A 17 7.26 1.12 15.75
CA LEU A 17 5.85 0.81 15.42
C LEU A 17 5.17 -0.17 16.40
N GLY A 18 5.92 -0.72 17.36
CA GLY A 18 5.41 -1.59 18.42
C GLY A 18 4.98 -2.98 17.95
N ASP A 19 4.70 -3.86 18.91
CA ASP A 19 4.52 -5.31 18.67
C ASP A 19 3.23 -5.70 17.94
N ARG A 20 2.35 -4.72 17.67
CA ARG A 20 1.12 -4.96 16.88
C ARG A 20 1.37 -4.94 15.38
N VAL A 21 2.51 -4.42 14.94
CA VAL A 21 2.87 -4.35 13.52
C VAL A 21 3.69 -5.58 13.15
N GLU A 22 3.09 -6.48 12.38
CA GLU A 22 3.70 -7.74 11.94
C GLU A 22 4.57 -7.53 10.70
N VAL A 23 4.09 -6.70 9.77
CA VAL A 23 4.80 -6.31 8.55
C VAL A 23 4.91 -4.79 8.55
N PRO A 24 6.12 -4.23 8.69
CA PRO A 24 6.31 -2.79 8.77
C PRO A 24 6.31 -2.14 7.37
N PRO A 25 6.23 -0.81 7.28
CA PRO A 25 6.32 -0.08 6.03
C PRO A 25 7.53 -0.48 5.16
N GLY A 26 7.27 -0.67 3.87
CA GLY A 26 8.27 -0.98 2.86
C GLY A 26 8.19 -2.39 2.28
N ASP A 27 7.21 -3.17 2.68
CA ASP A 27 6.72 -4.36 1.97
C ASP A 27 5.52 -4.01 1.07
N ASP A 28 4.98 -4.97 0.34
CA ASP A 28 3.83 -4.78 -0.57
C ASP A 28 2.55 -4.39 0.20
N LEU A 29 2.34 -4.96 1.39
CA LEU A 29 1.25 -4.61 2.31
C LEU A 29 1.75 -4.45 3.75
N GLY A 30 1.15 -3.51 4.49
CA GLY A 30 1.35 -3.43 5.94
C GLY A 30 0.45 -4.44 6.66
N ALA A 31 0.94 -5.05 7.74
CA ALA A 31 0.18 -6.04 8.50
C ALA A 31 0.09 -5.65 9.98
N VAL A 32 -1.13 -5.59 10.51
CA VAL A 32 -1.40 -5.18 11.90
C VAL A 32 -2.28 -6.21 12.61
N ARG A 33 -1.88 -6.61 13.80
CA ARG A 33 -2.65 -7.49 14.68
C ARG A 33 -3.77 -6.70 15.36
N LEU A 34 -5.02 -7.17 15.18
CA LEU A 34 -6.16 -6.63 15.92
C LEU A 34 -6.25 -7.32 17.29
N ALA A 35 -6.30 -6.49 18.34
CA ALA A 35 -6.14 -6.93 19.73
C ALA A 35 -7.22 -7.91 20.22
N GLU A 36 -8.40 -7.91 19.60
CA GLU A 36 -9.58 -8.62 20.13
C GLU A 36 -9.87 -9.95 19.43
N SER A 37 -9.39 -10.15 18.19
CA SER A 37 -9.73 -11.34 17.39
C SER A 37 -8.54 -12.27 17.14
N GLY A 38 -7.32 -11.85 17.47
CA GLY A 38 -6.09 -12.57 17.11
C GLY A 38 -5.78 -12.56 15.60
N GLY A 39 -6.64 -11.94 14.79
CA GLY A 39 -6.48 -11.80 13.35
C GLY A 39 -5.42 -10.75 12.99
N VAL A 40 -4.74 -11.00 11.88
CA VAL A 40 -3.86 -10.04 11.22
C VAL A 40 -4.64 -9.40 10.08
N VAL A 41 -4.68 -8.07 10.04
CA VAL A 41 -5.24 -7.31 8.94
C VAL A 41 -4.11 -6.83 8.05
N LEU A 42 -4.21 -7.17 6.77
CA LEU A 42 -3.37 -6.57 5.72
C LEU A 42 -4.02 -5.27 5.26
N ALA A 43 -3.22 -4.21 5.15
CA ALA A 43 -3.64 -2.90 4.73
C ALA A 43 -2.66 -2.35 3.68
N GLY A 44 -3.22 -1.94 2.55
CA GLY A 44 -2.53 -1.28 1.45
C GLY A 44 -3.43 -0.22 0.83
N VAL A 45 -2.82 0.75 0.16
CA VAL A 45 -3.54 1.79 -0.58
C VAL A 45 -2.82 1.99 -1.90
N ASP A 46 -3.62 1.99 -2.96
CA ASP A 46 -3.12 2.15 -4.32
C ASP A 46 -3.94 3.20 -5.07
N GLN A 47 -3.28 3.89 -6.00
CA GLN A 47 -3.90 4.96 -6.79
C GLN A 47 -3.65 4.75 -8.28
N VAL A 48 -4.66 5.06 -9.10
CA VAL A 48 -4.54 5.06 -10.57
C VAL A 48 -4.87 6.46 -11.08
N ILE A 49 -3.84 7.12 -11.57
CA ILE A 49 -3.90 8.52 -12.03
C ILE A 49 -3.88 8.56 -13.56
N ALA A 50 -4.80 9.32 -14.14
CA ALA A 50 -4.87 9.60 -15.57
C ALA A 50 -3.59 10.32 -16.06
N GLY A 51 -3.12 9.99 -17.26
CA GLY A 51 -1.87 10.50 -17.83
C GLY A 51 -0.60 9.85 -17.26
N VAL A 52 -0.70 9.14 -16.13
CA VAL A 52 0.42 8.40 -15.51
C VAL A 52 0.27 6.89 -15.71
N HIS A 53 -0.87 6.34 -15.32
CA HIS A 53 -1.11 4.90 -15.30
C HIS A 53 -1.95 4.42 -16.48
N LEU A 54 -2.82 5.28 -16.99
CA LEU A 54 -3.69 5.08 -18.15
C LEU A 54 -3.76 6.40 -18.90
N ALA A 55 -4.03 6.36 -20.21
CA ALA A 55 -4.30 7.58 -20.97
C ALA A 55 -5.51 8.32 -20.40
N ASP A 56 -5.52 9.65 -20.51
CA ASP A 56 -6.66 10.48 -20.06
C ASP A 56 -7.98 10.13 -20.77
N SER A 57 -7.88 9.58 -21.99
CA SER A 57 -9.02 9.12 -22.79
C SER A 57 -9.50 7.70 -22.44
N ALA A 58 -8.89 7.03 -21.47
CA ALA A 58 -9.30 5.68 -21.10
C ALA A 58 -10.70 5.68 -20.46
N ALA A 59 -11.47 4.63 -20.77
CA ALA A 59 -12.82 4.47 -20.23
C ALA A 59 -12.79 4.28 -18.70
N PRO A 60 -13.77 4.83 -17.94
CA PRO A 60 -13.83 4.72 -16.48
C PRO A 60 -13.73 3.28 -15.95
N GLU A 61 -14.29 2.31 -16.66
CA GLU A 61 -14.25 0.89 -16.30
C GLU A 61 -12.82 0.35 -16.26
N ARG A 62 -11.92 0.88 -17.09
CA ARG A 62 -10.49 0.50 -17.07
C ARG A 62 -9.79 1.06 -15.85
N PHE A 63 -10.15 2.25 -15.39
CA PHE A 63 -9.64 2.80 -14.14
C PHE A 63 -10.13 1.98 -12.95
N ALA A 64 -11.44 1.68 -12.89
CA ALA A 64 -12.05 0.87 -11.85
C ALA A 64 -11.43 -0.55 -11.78
N TRP A 65 -11.26 -1.20 -12.93
CA TRP A 65 -10.58 -2.49 -13.00
C TRP A 65 -9.15 -2.39 -12.51
N LYS A 66 -8.38 -1.42 -13.01
CA LYS A 66 -6.94 -1.32 -12.69
C LYS A 66 -6.70 -0.99 -11.22
N VAL A 67 -7.51 -0.13 -10.58
CA VAL A 67 -7.32 0.19 -9.17
C VAL A 67 -7.60 -1.01 -8.27
N ALA A 68 -8.64 -1.80 -8.60
CA ALA A 68 -8.95 -3.03 -7.88
C ALA A 68 -7.86 -4.10 -8.13
N ALA A 69 -7.51 -4.34 -9.40
CA ALA A 69 -6.55 -5.37 -9.78
C ALA A 69 -5.15 -5.12 -9.21
N ARG A 70 -4.71 -3.86 -9.11
CA ARG A 70 -3.41 -3.57 -8.49
C ARG A 70 -3.43 -3.83 -6.98
N SER A 71 -4.42 -3.29 -6.27
CA SER A 71 -4.54 -3.51 -4.81
C SER A 71 -4.64 -5.01 -4.46
N LEU A 72 -5.28 -5.81 -5.31
CA LEU A 72 -5.35 -7.27 -5.16
C LEU A 72 -4.07 -7.99 -5.55
N SER A 73 -3.22 -7.40 -6.38
CA SER A 73 -1.94 -7.99 -6.78
C SER A 73 -0.88 -7.89 -5.69
N ASP A 74 -1.04 -6.96 -4.74
CA ASP A 74 -0.15 -6.79 -3.59
C ASP A 74 -0.49 -7.78 -2.45
N VAL A 75 -1.68 -8.41 -2.49
CA VAL A 75 -2.14 -9.44 -1.53
C VAL A 75 -1.55 -10.81 -1.87
#